data_AF-A0A8V0XY30-F1
#
_entry.id   AF-A0A8V0XY30-F1
#
_cell.length_a   1.000
_cell.length_b   1.000
_cell.length_c   1.000
_cell.angle_alpha   90.00
_cell.angle_beta   90.00
_cell.angle_gamma   90.00
#
_symmetry.space_group_name_H-M   'P 1'
#
loop_
_entity.id
_entity.type
_entity.pdbx_description
1 polymer ?
#
loop_
_entity_poly.entity_id
_entity_poly.type
_entity_poly.pdbx_seq_one_letter_code
_entity_poly.pdbx_strand_id
1 'polypeptide(L)'
;MCSFTGSVYEQKPLTVKTYTCEECGYTTVHNGNFKQHLRIHTGEKPFKCGQCGVAFRTSSHLKRHLLTHVKFHCRRCDFSAVDKCAFQKHVKMHKRKKSGSAASVM
;
A
#
# COMPACT_ATOMS: atom_id res chain seq x y z
N MET A 1 -60.43 -1.13 -10.77
CA MET A 1 -59.78 -0.72 -9.51
C MET A 1 -58.99 -1.92 -9.00
N CYS A 2 -57.70 -2.01 -9.35
CA CYS A 2 -56.85 -3.10 -8.86
C CYS A 2 -56.09 -2.59 -7.63
N SER A 3 -56.48 -3.08 -6.46
CA SER A 3 -55.81 -2.80 -5.18
C SER A 3 -54.54 -3.65 -5.10
N PHE A 4 -53.38 -3.05 -5.40
CA PHE A 4 -52.09 -3.70 -5.19
C PHE A 4 -51.73 -3.58 -3.70
N THR A 5 -52.10 -4.56 -2.89
CA THR A 5 -51.48 -4.76 -1.57
C THR A 5 -50.08 -5.35 -1.79
N GLY A 6 -49.16 -4.49 -2.22
CA GLY A 6 -47.75 -4.83 -2.34
C GLY A 6 -47.13 -4.98 -0.96
N SER A 7 -46.84 -6.23 -0.59
CA SER A 7 -46.09 -6.59 0.61
C SER A 7 -44.77 -5.81 0.65
N VAL A 8 -44.51 -5.14 1.78
CA VAL A 8 -43.20 -4.56 2.09
C VAL A 8 -42.19 -5.70 2.05
N TYR A 9 -41.33 -5.73 1.02
CA TYR A 9 -40.20 -6.62 0.98
C TYR A 9 -39.26 -6.19 2.11
N GLU A 10 -39.29 -6.93 3.21
CA GLU A 10 -38.41 -6.73 4.36
C GLU A 10 -36.97 -6.96 3.90
N GLN A 11 -36.20 -5.88 3.76
CA GLN A 11 -34.76 -5.98 3.55
C GLN A 11 -34.14 -6.54 4.83
N LYS A 12 -33.96 -7.86 4.86
CA LYS A 12 -33.21 -8.56 5.90
C LYS A 12 -31.84 -7.89 6.04
N PRO A 13 -31.53 -7.18 7.14
CA PRO A 13 -30.22 -6.58 7.28
C PRO A 13 -29.22 -7.72 7.37
N LEU A 14 -28.30 -7.81 6.40
CA LEU A 14 -27.17 -8.71 6.56
C LEU A 14 -26.47 -8.31 7.85
N THR A 15 -26.39 -9.22 8.81
CA THR A 15 -25.73 -9.02 10.11
C THR A 15 -24.22 -8.97 9.88
N VAL A 16 -23.76 -7.86 9.31
CA VAL A 16 -22.34 -7.59 9.11
C VAL A 16 -21.74 -7.36 10.49
N LYS A 17 -20.98 -8.33 10.98
CA LYS A 17 -20.26 -8.19 12.24
C LYS A 17 -19.20 -7.10 12.09
N THR A 18 -19.43 -5.97 12.75
CA THR A 18 -18.48 -4.86 12.86
C THR A 18 -17.68 -4.96 14.16
N TYR A 19 -16.55 -4.27 14.18
CA TYR A 19 -15.65 -4.15 15.31
C TYR A 19 -15.45 -2.67 15.59
N THR A 20 -15.80 -2.23 16.79
CA THR A 20 -15.76 -0.83 17.21
C THR A 20 -14.74 -0.65 18.32
N CYS A 21 -13.92 0.38 18.23
CA CYS A 21 -12.99 0.77 19.29
C CYS A 21 -13.72 1.64 20.32
N GLU A 22 -13.66 1.25 21.59
CA GLU A 22 -14.31 2.00 22.67
C GLU A 22 -13.57 3.29 23.03
N GLU A 23 -12.25 3.36 22.80
CA GLU A 23 -11.44 4.54 23.14
C GLU A 23 -11.59 5.69 22.14
N CYS A 24 -11.84 5.41 20.85
CA CYS A 24 -11.89 6.44 19.80
C CYS A 24 -13.08 6.32 18.83
N GLY A 25 -13.96 5.33 19.01
CA GLY A 25 -15.11 5.11 18.14
C GLY A 25 -14.79 4.57 16.75
N TYR A 26 -13.53 4.21 16.45
CA TYR A 26 -13.16 3.66 15.14
C TYR A 26 -13.89 2.34 14.87
N THR A 27 -14.55 2.24 13.70
CA THR A 27 -15.29 1.05 13.29
C THR A 27 -14.66 0.39 12.06
N THR A 28 -14.66 -0.93 12.03
CA THR A 28 -14.25 -1.70 10.86
C THR A 28 -14.97 -3.04 10.79
N VAL A 29 -15.20 -3.55 9.58
CA VAL A 29 -15.77 -4.90 9.36
C VAL A 29 -14.73 -6.01 9.50
N HIS A 30 -13.44 -5.67 9.43
CA HIS A 30 -12.35 -6.64 9.45
C HIS A 30 -11.66 -6.69 10.81
N ASN A 31 -11.74 -7.83 11.48
CA ASN A 31 -11.06 -8.07 12.77
C ASN A 31 -9.53 -7.81 12.70
N GLY A 32 -8.89 -8.16 11.58
CA GLY A 32 -7.45 -7.91 11.39
C GLY A 32 -7.10 -6.41 11.42
N ASN A 33 -7.94 -5.58 10.82
CA ASN A 33 -7.78 -4.13 10.83
C ASN A 33 -8.06 -3.57 12.23
N PHE A 34 -9.05 -4.10 12.93
CA PHE A 34 -9.37 -3.72 14.30
C PHE A 34 -8.19 -4.00 15.24
N LYS A 35 -7.64 -5.22 15.21
CA LYS A 35 -6.43 -5.57 15.99
C LYS A 35 -5.22 -4.72 15.63
N GLN A 36 -5.04 -4.39 14.35
CA GLN A 36 -3.98 -3.48 13.93
C GLN A 36 -4.20 -2.06 14.46
N HIS A 37 -5.44 -1.59 14.46
CA HIS A 37 -5.83 -0.29 14.96
C HIS A 37 -5.56 -0.17 16.48
N LEU A 38 -5.86 -1.21 17.27
CA LEU A 38 -5.59 -1.22 18.72
C LEU A 38 -4.11 -0.95 19.06
N ARG A 39 -3.17 -1.25 18.15
CA ARG A 39 -1.74 -0.95 18.33
C ARG A 39 -1.42 0.55 18.35
N ILE A 40 -2.35 1.40 17.93
CA ILE A 40 -2.21 2.85 18.03
C ILE A 40 -2.34 3.28 19.49
N HIS A 41 -3.24 2.65 20.23
CA HIS A 41 -3.50 2.91 21.65
C HIS A 41 -2.42 2.29 22.54
N THR A 42 -2.08 1.02 22.31
CA THR A 42 -1.04 0.33 23.10
C THR A 42 0.39 0.76 22.76
N GLY A 43 0.58 1.46 21.64
CA GLY A 43 1.90 1.87 21.17
C GLY A 43 2.80 0.72 20.69
N GLU A 44 2.29 -0.51 20.63
CA GLU A 44 3.05 -1.69 20.21
C GLU A 44 3.56 -1.56 18.76
N LYS A 45 4.86 -1.80 18.59
CA LYS A 45 5.54 -1.78 17.28
C LYS A 45 6.25 -3.11 17.03
N PRO A 46 5.52 -4.17 16.69
CA PRO A 46 6.09 -5.51 16.55
C PRO A 46 7.04 -5.65 15.36
N PHE A 47 6.98 -4.75 14.37
CA PHE A 47 7.76 -4.88 13.14
C PHE A 47 9.01 -4.00 13.20
N LYS A 48 10.14 -4.57 13.62
CA LYS A 48 11.44 -3.86 13.68
C LYS A 48 12.25 -4.04 12.41
N CYS A 49 12.90 -2.98 11.96
CA CYS A 49 13.90 -3.03 10.91
C CYS A 49 15.21 -3.58 11.48
N GLY A 50 15.71 -4.69 10.90
CA GLY A 50 16.97 -5.28 11.32
C GLY A 50 18.22 -4.45 11.00
N GLN A 51 18.13 -3.46 10.10
CA GLN A 51 19.29 -2.65 9.69
C GLN A 51 19.47 -1.39 10.53
N CYS A 52 18.38 -0.72 10.91
CA CYS A 52 18.44 0.55 11.65
C CYS A 52 17.69 0.52 12.99
N GLY A 53 17.05 -0.60 13.36
CA GLY A 53 16.33 -0.76 14.61
C GLY A 53 14.96 -0.06 14.69
N VAL A 54 14.57 0.71 13.68
CA VAL A 54 13.28 1.43 13.66
C VAL A 54 12.10 0.45 13.67
N ALA A 55 11.14 0.69 14.56
CA ALA A 55 9.97 -0.16 14.75
C ALA A 55 8.68 0.44 14.15
N PHE A 56 7.84 -0.40 13.55
CA PHE A 56 6.58 -0.04 12.91
C PHE A 56 5.40 -0.83 13.47
N ARG A 57 4.21 -0.23 13.43
CA ARG A 57 2.95 -0.88 13.88
C ARG A 57 2.39 -1.90 12.86
N THR A 58 2.74 -1.73 11.57
CA THR A 58 2.23 -2.55 10.46
C THR A 58 3.37 -3.08 9.58
N SER A 59 3.17 -4.26 9.00
CA SER A 59 4.16 -4.91 8.13
C SER A 59 4.34 -4.16 6.81
N SER A 60 3.27 -3.57 6.26
CA SER A 60 3.31 -2.75 5.05
C SER A 60 4.21 -1.53 5.21
N HIS A 61 4.17 -0.88 6.38
CA HIS A 61 5.06 0.25 6.68
C HIS A 61 6.53 -0.19 6.78
N LEU A 62 6.81 -1.31 7.45
CA LEU A 62 8.16 -1.87 7.48
C LEU A 62 8.66 -2.21 6.06
N LYS A 63 7.85 -2.88 5.23
CA LYS A 63 8.22 -3.21 3.85
C LYS A 63 8.57 -1.97 3.03
N ARG A 64 7.78 -0.90 3.14
CA ARG A 64 8.06 0.38 2.48
C ARG A 64 9.35 1.01 3.01
N HIS A 65 9.57 0.96 4.32
CA HIS A 65 10.81 1.44 4.93
C HIS A 65 12.03 0.64 4.48
N LEU A 66 11.94 -0.68 4.34
CA LEU A 66 13.07 -1.48 3.86
C LEU A 66 13.54 -1.05 2.46
N LEU A 67 12.66 -0.49 1.63
CA LEU A 67 13.06 0.08 0.34
C LEU A 67 13.97 1.31 0.51
N THR A 68 13.91 2.04 1.62
CA THR A 68 14.80 3.18 1.85
C THR A 68 16.25 2.76 2.10
N HIS A 69 16.45 1.50 2.50
CA HIS A 69 17.78 0.93 2.62
C HIS A 69 18.29 0.34 1.30
N VAL A 70 17.38 0.09 0.35
CA VAL A 70 17.72 -0.39 -0.98
C VAL A 70 17.95 0.81 -1.89
N LYS A 71 19.22 1.18 -2.09
CA LYS A 71 19.59 2.14 -3.13
C LYS A 71 19.48 1.48 -4.50
N PHE A 72 18.59 1.99 -5.34
CA PHE A 72 18.48 1.57 -6.73
C PHE A 72 19.51 2.31 -7.56
N HIS A 73 20.58 1.61 -7.95
CA HIS A 73 21.61 2.13 -8.83
C HIS A 73 21.22 1.93 -10.30
N CYS A 74 21.38 2.97 -11.11
CA CYS A 74 21.23 2.83 -12.55
C CYS A 74 22.50 2.17 -13.11
N ARG A 75 22.35 1.12 -13.92
CA ARG A 75 23.50 0.48 -14.58
C ARG A 75 23.95 1.19 -15.86
N ARG A 76 23.27 2.27 -16.25
CA ARG A 76 23.53 3.02 -17.49
C ARG A 76 24.09 4.42 -17.24
N CYS A 77 24.08 4.89 -16.00
CA CYS A 77 24.65 6.17 -15.56
C CYS A 77 24.77 6.19 -14.04
N ASP A 78 25.40 7.22 -13.47
CA ASP A 78 25.65 7.32 -12.03
C ASP A 78 24.42 7.71 -11.19
N PHE A 79 23.23 7.72 -11.78
CA PHE A 79 22.00 8.02 -11.06
C PHE A 79 21.67 6.91 -10.06
N SER A 80 21.43 7.28 -8.81
CA SER A 80 20.91 6.40 -7.78
C SER A 80 19.68 7.02 -7.11
N ALA A 81 18.73 6.18 -6.74
CA ALA A 81 17.50 6.60 -6.08
C ALA A 81 17.17 5.67 -4.91
N VAL A 82 16.70 6.27 -3.83
CA VAL A 82 16.19 5.55 -2.65
C VAL A 82 14.73 5.14 -2.85
N ASP A 83 13.99 5.92 -3.65
CA ASP A 83 12.60 5.62 -3.99
C ASP A 83 12.48 4.82 -5.29
N LYS A 84 11.72 3.72 -5.23
CA LYS A 84 11.50 2.81 -6.37
C LYS A 84 10.73 3.50 -7.50
N CYS A 85 9.77 4.38 -7.21
CA CYS A 85 8.98 5.07 -8.24
C CYS A 85 9.85 6.09 -8.98
N ALA A 86 10.68 6.84 -8.27
CA ALA A 86 11.69 7.74 -8.84
C ALA A 86 12.69 6.99 -9.73
N PHE A 87 13.21 5.85 -9.26
CA PHE A 87 14.10 5.00 -10.05
C PHE A 87 13.42 4.47 -11.32
N GLN A 88 12.17 4.00 -11.23
CA GLN A 88 11.42 3.51 -12.39
C GLN A 88 11.14 4.61 -13.43
N LYS A 89 10.83 5.83 -12.99
CA LYS A 89 10.70 6.99 -13.88
C LYS A 89 12.03 7.29 -14.59
N HIS A 90 13.15 7.29 -13.87
CA HIS A 90 14.48 7.45 -14.45
C HIS A 90 14.81 6.34 -15.47
N VAL A 91 14.57 5.08 -15.15
CA VAL A 91 14.86 3.96 -16.07
C VAL A 91 13.99 4.02 -17.35
N LYS A 92 12.78 4.58 -17.27
CA LYS A 92 11.94 4.82 -18.47
C LYS A 92 12.55 5.85 -19.42
N MET A 93 13.32 6.82 -18.93
CA MET A 93 14.08 7.75 -19.77
C MET A 93 15.10 7.02 -20.66
N HIS A 94 15.79 6.01 -20.11
CA HIS A 94 16.72 5.15 -20.86
C HIS A 94 16.04 4.25 -21.89
N LYS A 95 14.71 4.04 -21.80
CA LYS A 95 13.96 3.24 -22.78
C LYS A 95 13.61 4.02 -24.05
N ARG A 96 13.88 5.33 -24.12
CA ARG A 96 13.63 6.18 -25.31
C ARG A 96 14.84 6.35 -26.23
N LYS A 97 15.61 5.28 -26.47
CA LYS A 97 16.53 5.19 -27.62
C LYS A 97 16.44 3.81 -28.31
N LYS A 98 15.53 3.73 -29.27
CA LYS A 98 15.77 3.14 -30.61
C LYS A 98 15.07 4.06 -31.61
N SER A 99 15.75 5.13 -31.99
CA SER A 99 15.49 5.89 -33.21
C SER A 99 16.83 6.01 -33.94
N GLY A 100 16.88 5.32 -35.07
CA GLY A 100 17.88 5.24 -36.16
C GLY A 100 19.29 5.83 -35.99
N SER A 101 20.29 5.02 -36.34
CA SER A 101 21.18 5.34 -37.46
C SER A 101 21.95 4.08 -37.88
N ALA A 102 21.52 3.44 -38.98
CA ALA A 102 22.40 2.64 -39.80
C ALA A 102 22.89 3.57 -40.91
N ALA A 103 24.02 4.23 -40.67
CA ALA A 103 24.77 4.93 -41.70
C ALA A 103 25.79 3.93 -42.27
N SER A 104 25.74 3.78 -43.59
CA SER A 104 26.61 2.93 -44.41
C SER A 104 28.10 3.20 -44.19
N VAL A 105 28.86 2.11 -44.17
CA VAL A 105 30.27 1.93 -44.57
C VAL A 105 30.33 0.45 -44.99
N MET A 106 30.74 0.02 -46.18
CA MET A 106 31.43 0.58 -47.34
C MET A 106 30.80 0.06 -48.63
#